data_AF-A0A938RYT6-F1
#
_entry.id   AF-A0A938RYT6-F1
#
_cell.length_a   1.000
_cell.length_b   1.000
_cell.length_c   1.000
_cell.angle_alpha   90.00
_cell.angle_beta   90.00
_cell.angle_gamma   90.00
#
_symmetry.space_group_name_H-M   'P 1'
#
loop_
_entity.id
_entity.type
_entity.pdbx_description
1 polymer ?
#
loop_
_entity_poly.entity_id
_entity_poly.type
_entity_poly.pdbx_seq_one_letter_code
_entity_poly.pdbx_strand_id
1 'polypeptide(L)'
;METEPMRVRVVAGIAALAAWVTILAAVPDASSEDAIVRYDRESRYYRIQVVDYPAQGRRCLHFSRSRGIQSSMILADPARLDLRYSQTMAAALALHPDPREVLLIGLGGASIPKFLQKY
;
A
#
# COMPACT_ATOMS: atom_id res chain seq x y z
N MET A 1 15.71 24.32 60.99
CA MET A 1 16.37 24.87 59.78
C MET A 1 17.65 24.09 59.60
N GLU A 2 17.92 23.33 58.55
CA GLU A 2 17.23 23.05 57.29
C GLU A 2 17.78 21.70 56.82
N THR A 3 16.90 20.82 56.35
CA THR A 3 17.25 19.55 55.71
C THR A 3 17.42 19.80 54.21
N GLU A 4 18.63 19.63 53.65
CA GLU A 4 18.81 19.64 52.20
C GLU A 4 18.32 18.32 51.57
N PRO A 5 17.41 18.35 50.57
CA PRO A 5 16.96 17.14 49.90
C PRO A 5 17.79 16.80 48.66
N MET A 6 18.35 15.59 48.68
CA MET A 6 18.43 14.62 47.57
C MET A 6 18.06 15.14 46.17
N ARG A 7 19.06 15.58 45.39
CA ARG A 7 18.96 15.78 43.93
C ARG A 7 19.67 14.64 43.19
N VAL A 8 19.08 13.46 43.18
CA VAL A 8 19.66 12.28 42.52
C VAL A 8 18.63 11.66 41.57
N ARG A 9 18.98 11.68 40.27
CA ARG A 9 18.58 10.74 39.19
C ARG A 9 17.18 10.83 38.53
N VAL A 10 16.76 12.01 38.07
CA VAL A 10 15.64 12.09 37.08
C VAL A 10 16.13 12.42 35.65
N VAL A 11 17.35 12.94 35.47
CA VAL A 11 17.82 13.44 34.15
C VAL A 11 18.21 12.33 33.17
N ALA A 12 18.49 11.10 33.63
CA ALA A 12 18.96 10.01 32.76
C ALA A 12 17.86 9.34 31.92
N GLY A 13 16.58 9.43 32.30
CA GLY A 13 15.49 8.76 31.60
C GLY A 13 14.99 9.49 30.34
N ILE A 14 15.14 10.82 30.29
CA ILE A 14 14.58 11.64 29.21
C ILE A 14 15.45 11.58 27.94
N ALA A 15 16.78 11.45 28.10
CA ALA A 15 17.70 11.38 26.96
C ALA A 15 17.52 10.10 26.11
N ALA A 16 17.25 8.96 26.76
CA ALA A 16 17.03 7.69 26.06
C ALA A 16 15.70 7.66 25.28
N LEU A 17 14.65 8.28 25.81
CA LEU A 17 13.37 8.46 25.13
C LEU A 17 13.47 9.41 23.94
N ALA A 18 14.23 10.50 24.07
CA ALA A 18 14.48 11.42 22.96
C ALA A 18 15.24 10.75 21.81
N ALA A 19 16.21 9.88 22.12
CA ALA A 19 16.96 9.12 21.12
C ALA A 19 16.10 8.07 20.39
N TRP A 20 15.09 7.49 21.06
CA TRP A 20 14.12 6.59 20.42
C TRP A 20 13.14 7.33 19.51
N VAL A 21 12.69 8.54 19.92
CA VAL A 21 11.80 9.38 19.10
C VAL A 21 12.50 9.88 17.83
N THR A 22 13.79 10.23 17.90
CA THR A 22 14.54 10.69 16.72
C THR A 22 14.82 9.57 15.72
N ILE A 23 15.05 8.33 16.17
CA ILE A 23 15.24 7.18 15.26
C ILE A 23 13.93 6.84 14.52
N LEU A 24 12.77 7.02 15.15
CA LEU A 24 11.48 6.82 14.48
C LEU A 24 11.15 7.93 13.46
N ALA A 25 11.62 9.15 13.69
CA ALA A 25 11.44 10.28 12.76
C ALA A 25 12.42 10.27 11.58
N ALA A 26 13.52 9.52 11.67
CA ALA A 26 14.55 9.42 10.64
C ALA A 26 14.38 8.20 9.72
N VAL A 27 13.27 7.46 9.79
CA VAL A 27 12.94 6.49 8.74
C VAL A 27 12.62 7.31 7.50
N PRO A 28 13.47 7.31 6.46
CA PRO A 28 13.16 8.01 5.23
C PRO A 28 11.82 7.49 4.72
N ASP A 29 10.93 8.39 4.34
CA ASP A 29 9.70 8.05 3.63
C ASP A 29 10.11 7.52 2.25
N ALA A 30 10.51 6.25 2.20
CA ALA A 30 11.07 5.57 1.02
C ALA A 30 10.02 5.31 -0.07
N SER A 31 8.89 6.02 -0.04
CA SER A 31 7.72 5.70 -0.85
C SER A 31 7.50 6.62 -2.06
N SER A 32 8.28 7.69 -2.26
CA SER A 32 7.91 8.75 -3.21
C SER A 32 8.94 9.24 -4.22
N GLU A 33 10.24 8.96 -4.11
CA GLU A 33 11.23 9.67 -4.95
C GLU A 33 11.32 9.22 -6.43
N ASP A 34 10.81 8.03 -6.80
CA ASP A 34 10.92 7.50 -8.18
C ASP A 34 9.56 7.19 -8.86
N ALA A 35 8.46 7.76 -8.37
CA ALA A 35 7.14 7.52 -8.96
C ALA A 35 7.04 8.16 -10.36
N ILE A 36 6.80 7.35 -11.40
CA ILE A 36 6.65 7.82 -12.78
C ILE A 36 5.18 7.77 -13.18
N VAL A 37 4.56 8.93 -13.38
CA VAL A 37 3.19 9.02 -13.91
C VAL A 37 3.20 8.66 -15.40
N ARG A 38 2.57 7.54 -15.75
CA ARG A 38 2.45 7.05 -17.13
C ARG A 38 1.22 7.57 -17.84
N TYR A 39 0.15 7.80 -17.09
CA TYR A 39 -1.11 8.29 -17.62
C TYR A 39 -1.82 9.11 -16.57
N ASP A 40 -2.41 10.23 -16.99
CA ASP A 40 -3.22 11.08 -16.14
C ASP A 40 -4.33 11.73 -16.98
N ARG A 41 -5.58 11.47 -16.60
CA ARG A 41 -6.75 12.05 -17.25
C ARG A 41 -7.89 12.26 -16.26
N GLU A 42 -8.57 13.40 -16.39
CA GLU A 42 -9.87 13.59 -15.76
C GLU A 42 -10.96 12.91 -16.60
N SER A 43 -11.76 12.04 -15.97
CA SER A 43 -12.97 11.49 -16.59
C SER A 43 -14.21 12.13 -15.99
N ARG A 44 -15.39 11.81 -16.53
CA ARG A 44 -16.68 12.26 -15.96
C ARG A 44 -16.88 11.84 -14.50
N TYR A 45 -16.26 10.73 -14.09
CA TYR A 45 -16.49 10.14 -12.77
C TYR A 45 -15.30 10.37 -11.83
N TYR A 46 -14.09 10.12 -12.30
CA TYR A 46 -12.86 10.18 -11.51
C TYR A 46 -11.68 10.66 -12.36
N ARG A 47 -10.71 11.32 -11.74
CA ARG A 47 -9.35 11.37 -12.28
C ARG A 47 -8.73 9.99 -12.27
N ILE A 48 -8.17 9.57 -13.39
CA ILE A 48 -7.54 8.28 -13.60
C ILE A 48 -6.05 8.51 -13.74
N GLN A 49 -5.26 7.91 -12.85
CA GLN A 49 -3.81 7.97 -12.90
C GLN A 49 -3.20 6.57 -12.91
N VAL A 50 -2.22 6.36 -13.79
CA VAL A 50 -1.37 5.16 -13.81
C VAL A 50 0.04 5.58 -13.42
N VAL A 51 0.54 5.01 -12.33
CA VAL A 51 1.84 5.37 -11.76
C VAL A 51 2.70 4.13 -11.68
N ASP A 52 3.92 4.22 -12.19
CA ASP A 52 4.95 3.20 -12.02
C ASP A 52 5.78 3.52 -10.79
N TYR A 53 6.10 2.50 -10.01
CA TYR A 53 7.02 2.54 -8.89
C TYR A 53 8.20 1.59 -9.20
N PRO A 54 9.24 2.06 -9.91
CA PRO A 54 10.34 1.23 -10.40
C PRO A 54 11.06 0.47 -9.30
N ALA A 55 11.36 1.12 -8.17
CA ALA A 55 11.99 0.50 -7.01
C ALA A 55 11.20 -0.68 -6.43
N GLN A 56 9.87 -0.69 -6.61
CA GLN A 56 8.99 -1.76 -6.15
C GLN A 56 8.64 -2.76 -7.27
N GLY A 57 9.01 -2.46 -8.52
CA GLY A 57 8.59 -3.25 -9.69
C GLY A 57 7.07 -3.25 -9.91
N ARG A 58 6.38 -2.17 -9.53
CA ARG A 58 4.90 -2.10 -9.52
C ARG A 58 4.36 -1.04 -10.48
N ARG A 59 3.14 -1.29 -10.96
CA ARG A 59 2.29 -0.31 -11.63
C ARG A 59 0.95 -0.24 -10.95
N CYS A 60 0.56 0.95 -10.53
CA CYS A 60 -0.64 1.21 -9.75
C CYS A 60 -1.64 2.07 -10.53
N LEU A 61 -2.92 1.75 -10.35
CA LEU A 61 -4.06 2.53 -10.83
C LEU A 61 -4.67 3.29 -9.65
N HIS A 62 -4.80 4.60 -9.80
CA HIS A 62 -5.36 5.50 -8.80
C HIS A 62 -6.60 6.20 -9.36
N PHE A 63 -7.63 6.33 -8.51
CA PHE A 63 -8.80 7.17 -8.76
C PHE A 63 -8.87 8.28 -7.69
N SER A 64 -8.64 9.54 -8.07
CA SER A 64 -8.36 10.64 -7.11
C SER A 64 -9.48 11.02 -6.14
N ARG A 65 -10.67 10.39 -6.17
CA ARG A 65 -11.66 10.61 -5.10
C ARG A 65 -11.21 10.04 -3.75
N SER A 66 -10.21 9.15 -3.72
CA SER A 66 -9.63 8.60 -2.49
C SER A 66 -8.11 8.55 -2.59
N ARG A 67 -7.40 8.64 -1.45
CA ARG A 67 -5.93 8.45 -1.39
C ARG A 67 -5.49 6.98 -1.53
N GLY A 68 -6.44 6.05 -1.69
CA GLY A 68 -6.16 4.61 -1.75
C GLY A 68 -5.75 4.12 -3.14
N ILE A 69 -4.80 3.20 -3.19
CA ILE A 69 -4.50 2.41 -4.39
C ILE A 69 -5.73 1.56 -4.72
N GLN A 70 -6.28 1.70 -5.93
CA GLN A 70 -7.46 0.96 -6.37
C GLN A 70 -7.07 -0.38 -6.98
N SER A 71 -5.95 -0.43 -7.69
CA SER A 71 -5.35 -1.66 -8.21
C SER A 71 -3.85 -1.49 -8.34
N SER A 72 -3.11 -2.58 -8.20
CA SER A 72 -1.67 -2.64 -8.42
C SER A 72 -1.31 -3.96 -9.10
N MET A 73 -0.27 -3.93 -9.92
CA MET A 73 0.30 -5.11 -10.58
C MET A 73 1.81 -5.15 -10.38
N ILE A 74 2.33 -6.36 -10.17
CA ILE A 74 3.76 -6.64 -10.20
C ILE A 74 4.14 -6.79 -11.67
N LEU A 75 5.05 -5.95 -12.16
CA LEU A 75 5.40 -5.93 -13.59
C LEU A 75 6.02 -7.25 -14.07
N ALA A 76 6.71 -7.97 -13.19
CA ALA A 76 7.30 -9.27 -13.48
C ALA A 76 6.28 -10.42 -13.54
N ASP A 77 5.12 -10.29 -12.89
CA ASP A 77 4.01 -11.26 -13.00
C ASP A 77 2.65 -10.54 -12.93
N PRO A 78 2.19 -9.95 -14.04
CA PRO A 78 1.02 -9.07 -14.06
C PRO A 78 -0.32 -9.74 -13.70
N ALA A 79 -0.37 -11.08 -13.70
CA ALA A 79 -1.55 -11.84 -13.33
C ALA A 79 -1.58 -12.21 -11.84
N ARG A 80 -0.48 -12.01 -11.11
CA ARG A 80 -0.44 -12.24 -9.67
C ARG A 80 -1.21 -11.14 -8.94
N LEU A 81 -2.07 -11.56 -8.01
CA LEU A 81 -2.82 -10.66 -7.14
C LEU A 81 -1.88 -10.02 -6.11
N ASP A 82 -1.62 -8.73 -6.28
CA ASP A 82 -0.69 -7.97 -5.44
C ASP A 82 -1.36 -7.41 -4.17
N LEU A 83 -2.62 -6.98 -4.27
CA LEU A 83 -3.36 -6.39 -3.16
C LEU A 83 -4.07 -7.46 -2.33
N ARG A 84 -3.96 -7.37 -1.00
CA ARG A 84 -4.57 -8.32 -0.06
C ARG A 84 -6.06 -8.52 -0.29
N TYR A 85 -6.81 -7.43 -0.52
CA TYR A 85 -8.26 -7.54 -0.75
C TYR A 85 -8.56 -8.40 -1.97
N SER A 86 -7.77 -8.28 -3.05
CA SER A 86 -7.97 -9.06 -4.27
C SER A 86 -7.66 -10.54 -4.06
N GLN A 87 -6.64 -10.85 -3.25
CA GLN A 87 -6.34 -12.22 -2.81
C GLN A 87 -7.49 -12.81 -1.98
N THR A 88 -8.05 -12.03 -1.05
CA THR A 88 -9.21 -12.45 -0.25
C THR A 88 -10.44 -12.69 -1.13
N MET A 89 -10.68 -11.86 -2.13
CA MET A 89 -11.78 -12.08 -3.08
C MET A 89 -11.58 -13.39 -3.87
N ALA A 90 -10.37 -13.67 -4.35
CA ALA A 90 -10.06 -14.91 -5.05
C ALA A 90 -10.12 -16.14 -4.14
N ALA A 91 -9.90 -16.00 -2.83
CA ALA A 91 -10.02 -17.11 -1.89
C ALA A 91 -11.43 -17.72 -1.84
N ALA A 92 -12.48 -16.96 -2.20
CA ALA A 92 -13.83 -17.49 -2.31
C ALA A 92 -13.95 -18.63 -3.34
N LEU A 93 -13.06 -18.69 -4.35
CA LEU A 93 -13.03 -19.77 -5.34
C LEU A 93 -12.65 -21.12 -4.70
N ALA A 94 -11.97 -21.13 -3.55
CA ALA A 94 -11.68 -22.37 -2.84
C ALA A 94 -12.96 -23.08 -2.33
N LEU A 95 -14.07 -22.36 -2.24
CA LEU A 95 -15.38 -22.91 -1.87
C LEU A 95 -16.10 -23.57 -3.06
N HIS A 96 -15.64 -23.32 -4.30
CA HIS A 96 -16.21 -23.89 -5.51
C HIS A 96 -15.09 -24.24 -6.51
N PRO A 97 -14.56 -25.48 -6.48
CA PRO A 97 -13.29 -25.84 -7.09
C PRO A 97 -13.26 -25.90 -8.63
N ASP A 98 -14.42 -25.76 -9.31
CA ASP A 98 -14.51 -25.77 -10.78
C ASP A 98 -15.50 -24.69 -11.27
N PRO A 99 -15.20 -23.40 -11.04
CA PRO A 99 -16.08 -22.31 -11.45
C PRO A 99 -16.11 -22.19 -12.97
N ARG A 100 -17.26 -22.53 -13.58
CA ARG A 100 -17.44 -22.43 -15.04
C ARG A 100 -17.76 -21.02 -15.52
N GLU A 101 -18.42 -20.22 -14.67
CA GLU A 101 -18.88 -18.88 -14.99
C GLU A 101 -18.68 -17.96 -13.78
N VAL A 102 -18.12 -16.77 -14.01
CA VAL A 102 -17.88 -15.77 -12.97
C VAL A 102 -18.40 -14.42 -13.44
N LEU A 103 -19.32 -13.82 -12.67
CA LEU A 103 -19.76 -12.45 -12.88
C LEU A 103 -18.87 -11.49 -12.06
N LEU A 104 -18.20 -10.57 -12.76
CA LEU A 104 -17.45 -9.47 -12.15
C LEU A 104 -18.22 -8.16 -12.32
N ILE A 105 -18.67 -7.56 -11.21
CA ILE A 105 -19.31 -6.25 -11.22
C ILE A 105 -18.25 -5.18 -10.96
N GLY A 106 -17.98 -4.38 -11.99
CA GLY A 106 -16.85 -3.46 -12.03
C GLY A 106 -15.56 -4.13 -12.51
N LEU A 107 -14.57 -3.32 -12.90
CA LEU A 107 -13.30 -3.81 -13.46
C LEU A 107 -12.09 -3.47 -12.60
N GLY A 108 -12.06 -2.25 -12.03
CA GLY A 108 -10.86 -1.72 -11.38
C GLY A 108 -9.66 -1.72 -12.34
N GLY A 109 -8.53 -2.29 -11.93
CA GLY A 109 -7.35 -2.51 -12.78
C GLY A 109 -7.27 -3.90 -13.44
N ALA A 110 -8.38 -4.64 -13.48
CA ALA A 110 -8.49 -5.97 -14.08
C ALA A 110 -7.58 -7.05 -13.46
N SER A 111 -7.14 -6.88 -12.19
CA SER A 111 -6.29 -7.87 -11.51
C SER A 111 -6.96 -9.24 -11.35
N ILE A 112 -8.23 -9.26 -10.93
CA ILE A 112 -9.01 -10.51 -10.73
C ILE A 112 -9.27 -11.24 -12.06
N PRO A 113 -9.80 -10.60 -13.12
CA PRO A 113 -10.02 -11.31 -14.38
C PRO A 113 -8.71 -11.82 -15.00
N LYS A 114 -7.58 -11.09 -14.87
CA LYS A 114 -6.27 -11.60 -15.30
C LYS A 114 -5.82 -12.83 -14.51
N PHE A 115 -6.04 -12.83 -13.20
CA PHE A 115 -5.76 -13.98 -12.36
C PHE A 115 -6.61 -15.19 -12.77
N LEU A 116 -7.92 -14.99 -12.96
CA LEU A 116 -8.86 -16.02 -13.40
C LEU A 116 -8.61 -16.53 -14.83
N GLN A 117 -8.03 -15.73 -15.71
CA GLN A 117 -7.66 -16.21 -17.05
C GLN A 117 -6.37 -17.05 -17.05
N LYS A 118 -5.53 -16.90 -16.02
CA LYS A 118 -4.27 -17.64 -15.91
C LYS A 118 -4.46 -19.05 -15.34
N TYR A 119 -5.56 -19.31 -14.62
CA TYR A 119 -5.85 -20.56 -13.90
C TYR A 119 -7.26 -21.05 -14.19
#